data_AF-A0A183CYH6-F1
#
_entry.id   AF-A0A183CYH6-F1
#
_cell.length_a   1.000
_cell.length_b   1.000
_cell.length_c   1.000
_cell.angle_alpha   90.00
_cell.angle_beta   90.00
_cell.angle_gamma   90.00
#
_symmetry.space_group_name_H-M   'P 1'
#
loop_
_entity.id
_entity.type
_entity.pdbx_description
1 polymer ?
#
loop_
_entity_poly.entity_id
_entity_poly.type
_entity_poly.pdbx_seq_one_letter_code
_entity_poly.pdbx_strand_id
1 'polypeptide(L)'
;LALIVQFFFYMAWTKVAMVLINPFGEDDDDFEVNALIDRNFKIGMRIADAQNNSIPVQRKDSFWNRDIETLYSEQSAKINEKLDGLVGSAARLEYTVISY
;
A
#
# COMPACT_ATOMS: atom_id res chain seq x y z
N LEU A 1 2.82 -30.36 -29.81
CA LEU A 1 2.72 -29.79 -28.44
C LEU A 1 3.71 -28.66 -28.21
N ALA A 2 5.03 -28.86 -28.37
CA ALA A 2 6.04 -27.80 -28.15
C ALA A 2 5.81 -26.53 -29.00
N LEU A 3 5.50 -26.68 -30.28
CA LEU A 3 5.18 -25.54 -31.16
C LEU A 3 3.90 -24.79 -30.75
N ILE A 4 2.91 -25.49 -30.20
CA ILE A 4 1.67 -24.89 -29.71
C ILE A 4 1.97 -24.04 -28.47
N VAL A 5 2.81 -24.54 -27.55
CA VAL A 5 3.25 -23.80 -26.37
C VAL A 5 4.08 -22.57 -26.76
N GLN A 6 5.02 -22.71 -27.70
CA GLN A 6 5.81 -21.58 -28.21
C GLN A 6 4.92 -20.53 -28.88
N PHE A 7 3.93 -20.96 -29.67
CA PHE A 7 2.96 -20.06 -30.30
C PHE A 7 2.18 -19.25 -29.26
N PHE A 8 1.65 -19.90 -28.22
CA PHE A 8 0.94 -19.19 -27.15
C PHE A 8 1.84 -18.21 -26.42
N PHE A 9 3.11 -18.55 -26.15
CA PHE A 9 4.03 -17.65 -25.48
C PHE A 9 4.26 -16.36 -26.29
N TYR A 10 4.59 -16.46 -27.57
CA TYR A 10 4.83 -15.29 -28.42
C TYR A 10 3.56 -14.48 -28.68
N MET A 11 2.43 -15.15 -28.89
CA MET A 11 1.15 -14.47 -29.08
C MET A 11 0.68 -13.76 -27.81
N ALA A 12 0.78 -14.41 -26.65
CA ALA A 12 0.40 -13.82 -25.37
C ALA A 12 1.26 -12.59 -25.04
N TRP A 13 2.58 -12.68 -25.21
CA TRP A 13 3.47 -11.54 -24.99
C TRP A 13 3.10 -10.37 -25.92
N THR A 14 2.86 -10.64 -27.20
CA THR A 14 2.43 -9.60 -28.14
C THR A 14 1.07 -8.99 -27.74
N LYS A 15 0.14 -9.81 -27.26
CA LYS A 15 -1.18 -9.34 -26.81
C LYS A 15 -1.11 -8.45 -25.56
N VAL A 16 -0.22 -8.76 -24.61
CA VAL A 16 0.04 -7.87 -23.46
C VAL A 16 0.52 -6.51 -23.94
N ALA A 17 1.46 -6.45 -24.89
CA ALA A 17 1.91 -5.18 -25.44
C ALA A 17 0.80 -4.43 -26.20
N MET A 18 -0.10 -5.15 -26.88
CA MET A 18 -1.24 -4.55 -27.59
C MET A 18 -2.23 -3.90 -26.63
N VAL A 19 -2.62 -4.57 -25.55
CA VAL A 19 -3.56 -3.99 -24.56
C VAL A 19 -2.93 -2.76 -23.89
N LEU A 20 -1.63 -2.81 -23.59
CA LEU A 20 -0.94 -1.71 -22.91
C LEU A 20 -0.54 -0.54 -23.82
N ILE A 21 -0.69 -0.64 -25.15
CA ILE A 21 -0.25 0.42 -26.07
C ILE A 21 -1.11 1.68 -25.94
N ASN A 22 -2.39 1.51 -25.63
CA ASN A 22 -3.34 2.60 -25.40
C ASN A 22 -4.28 2.22 -24.24
N PRO A 23 -3.87 2.44 -22.98
CA PRO A 23 -4.63 2.04 -21.80
C PRO A 23 -5.82 2.98 -21.49
N PHE A 24 -6.21 3.84 -22.43
CA PHE A 24 -7.26 4.85 -22.30
C PHE A 24 -8.42 4.61 -23.29
N GLY A 25 -8.54 3.39 -23.80
CA GLY A 25 -9.65 2.98 -24.66
C GLY A 25 -10.89 2.57 -23.86
N GLU A 26 -11.64 1.62 -24.42
CA GLU A 26 -12.84 1.01 -23.82
C GLU A 26 -12.68 -0.51 -23.63
N ASP A 27 -11.46 -1.04 -23.75
CA ASP A 27 -11.21 -2.46 -23.51
C ASP A 27 -11.36 -2.79 -22.02
N ASP A 28 -11.73 -4.02 -21.68
CA ASP A 28 -12.03 -4.44 -20.29
C ASP A 28 -10.86 -4.22 -19.31
N ASP A 29 -9.62 -4.19 -19.80
CA ASP A 29 -8.39 -4.00 -19.01
C ASP A 29 -7.87 -2.54 -19.05
N ASP A 30 -8.58 -1.61 -19.71
CA ASP A 30 -8.21 -0.20 -19.76
C ASP A 30 -8.49 0.53 -18.43
N PHE A 31 -7.90 1.72 -18.28
CA PHE A 31 -8.18 2.54 -17.11
C PHE A 31 -9.61 3.07 -17.11
N GLU A 32 -10.25 2.97 -15.96
CA GLU A 32 -11.56 3.57 -15.67
C GLU A 32 -11.49 5.10 -15.49
N VAL A 33 -11.07 5.81 -16.54
CA VAL A 33 -10.80 7.27 -16.49
C VAL A 33 -12.06 8.06 -16.15
N ASN A 34 -13.23 7.67 -16.67
CA ASN A 34 -14.49 8.35 -16.36
C ASN A 34 -14.82 8.29 -14.87
N ALA A 35 -14.63 7.13 -14.23
CA ALA A 35 -14.81 6.98 -12.79
C ALA A 35 -13.81 7.85 -12.00
N LEU A 36 -12.56 7.96 -12.47
CA LEU A 36 -11.55 8.83 -11.86
C LEU A 36 -11.93 10.31 -11.99
N ILE A 37 -12.43 10.75 -13.14
CA ILE A 37 -12.89 12.12 -13.35
C ILE A 37 -14.04 12.45 -12.39
N ASP A 38 -15.07 11.60 -12.34
CA ASP A 38 -16.23 11.79 -11.46
C ASP A 38 -15.81 11.85 -9.99
N ARG A 39 -14.93 10.93 -9.58
CA ARG A 39 -14.40 10.90 -8.21
C ARG A 39 -13.63 12.16 -7.88
N ASN A 40 -12.73 12.58 -8.75
CA ASN A 40 -11.85 13.72 -8.51
C ASN A 40 -12.64 15.03 -8.50
N PHE A 41 -13.58 15.20 -9.42
CA PHE A 41 -14.45 16.36 -9.42
C PHE A 41 -15.29 16.44 -8.14
N LYS A 42 -15.93 15.33 -7.75
CA LYS A 42 -16.75 15.27 -6.53
C LYS A 42 -15.95 15.55 -5.26
N ILE A 43 -14.77 14.95 -5.12
CA ILE A 43 -13.91 15.16 -3.94
C ILE A 43 -13.31 16.57 -3.95
N GLY A 44 -12.84 17.04 -5.09
CA GLY A 44 -12.28 18.38 -5.25
C GLY A 44 -13.28 19.47 -4.85
N MET A 45 -14.51 19.39 -5.35
CA MET A 45 -15.59 20.31 -4.97
C MET A 45 -15.92 20.22 -3.47
N ARG A 46 -15.95 19.01 -2.89
CA ARG A 46 -16.18 18.85 -1.45
C ARG A 46 -15.10 19.51 -0.59
N ILE A 47 -13.84 19.41 -1.01
CA ILE A 47 -12.71 20.04 -0.31
C ILE A 47 -12.79 21.55 -0.44
N ALA A 48 -13.04 22.07 -1.65
CA ALA A 48 -13.05 23.50 -1.93
C ALA A 48 -14.25 24.24 -1.29
N ASP A 49 -15.44 23.64 -1.31
CA ASP A 49 -16.66 24.29 -0.85
C ASP A 49 -17.09 23.80 0.53
N ALA A 50 -17.48 22.52 0.63
CA ALA A 50 -18.22 21.99 1.78
C ALA A 50 -17.39 21.85 3.07
N GLN A 51 -16.06 21.78 2.96
CA GLN A 51 -15.16 21.56 4.09
C GLN A 51 -14.16 22.71 4.29
N ASN A 52 -14.30 23.81 3.55
CA ASN A 52 -13.39 24.94 3.68
C ASN A 52 -13.42 25.50 5.11
N ASN A 53 -12.26 25.51 5.77
CA ASN A 53 -12.09 25.88 7.18
C ASN A 53 -12.93 25.09 8.21
N SER A 54 -13.50 23.95 7.83
CA SER A 54 -14.22 23.06 8.76
C SER A 54 -13.24 22.09 9.43
N ILE A 55 -12.59 22.56 10.49
CA ILE A 55 -11.63 21.76 11.26
C ILE A 55 -12.38 21.08 12.42
N PRO A 56 -12.20 19.76 12.64
CA PRO A 56 -12.77 19.09 13.81
C PRO A 56 -12.21 19.67 15.11
N VAL A 57 -13.01 19.61 16.18
CA VAL A 57 -12.59 20.10 17.50
C VAL A 57 -11.33 19.34 17.97
N GLN A 58 -10.27 20.09 18.26
CA GLN A 58 -9.02 19.51 18.76
C GLN A 58 -9.24 18.97 20.18
N ARG A 59 -8.88 17.71 20.40
CA ARG A 59 -8.93 17.04 21.71
C ARG A 59 -7.67 16.22 21.88
N LYS A 60 -7.26 16.02 23.13
CA LYS A 60 -6.24 15.05 23.48
C LYS A 60 -6.75 13.67 23.09
N ASP A 61 -5.96 12.93 22.34
CA ASP A 61 -6.31 11.58 21.91
C ASP A 61 -6.14 10.57 23.07
N SER A 62 -6.55 9.33 22.84
CA SER A 62 -6.52 8.28 23.85
C SER A 62 -5.12 7.93 24.35
N PHE A 63 -4.06 8.24 23.60
CA PHE A 63 -2.66 7.94 23.95
C PHE A 63 -1.92 9.15 24.51
N TRP A 64 -2.60 10.30 24.69
CA TRP A 64 -1.98 11.49 25.28
C TRP A 64 -1.36 11.18 26.66
N ASN A 65 -0.04 11.39 26.81
CA ASN A 65 0.75 11.10 28.01
C ASN A 65 0.69 9.63 28.48
N ARG A 66 0.57 8.66 27.58
CA ARG A 66 0.63 7.22 27.92
C ARG A 66 1.54 6.46 26.96
N ASP A 67 2.16 5.40 27.45
CA ASP A 67 2.86 4.45 26.59
C ASP A 67 1.85 3.70 25.71
N ILE A 68 2.20 3.52 24.44
CA ILE A 68 1.33 2.88 23.45
C ILE A 68 1.45 1.36 23.61
N GLU A 69 0.41 0.74 24.15
CA GLU A 69 0.27 -0.71 24.11
C GLU A 69 -0.11 -1.18 22.70
N THR A 70 0.26 -2.42 22.36
CA THR A 70 -0.03 -2.98 21.05
C THR A 70 -1.53 -3.14 20.81
N LEU A 71 -2.08 -2.36 19.88
CA LEU A 71 -3.50 -2.37 19.51
C LEU A 71 -3.83 -3.44 18.46
N TYR A 72 -3.36 -4.66 18.67
CA TYR A 72 -3.65 -5.74 17.74
C TYR A 72 -4.98 -6.42 18.10
N SER A 73 -5.75 -6.77 17.06
CA SER A 73 -6.77 -7.81 17.22
C SER A 73 -6.10 -9.14 17.60
N GLU A 74 -6.81 -10.05 18.25
CA GLU A 74 -6.25 -11.34 18.69
C GLU A 74 -5.58 -12.13 17.55
N GLN A 75 -6.12 -12.03 16.33
CA GLN A 75 -5.57 -12.66 15.14
C GLN A 75 -4.24 -12.04 14.72
N SER A 76 -4.16 -10.71 14.70
CA SER A 76 -2.93 -9.97 14.36
C SER A 76 -1.87 -10.08 15.47
N ALA A 77 -2.29 -10.22 16.73
CA ALA A 77 -1.38 -10.36 17.88
C ALA A 77 -0.59 -11.66 17.80
N LYS A 78 -1.23 -12.79 17.47
CA LYS A 78 -0.56 -14.10 17.33
C LYS A 78 0.49 -14.12 16.22
N ILE A 79 0.32 -13.31 15.18
CA ILE A 79 1.29 -13.17 14.08
C ILE A 79 2.45 -12.26 14.50
N ASN A 80 2.17 -11.21 15.29
CA ASN A 80 3.13 -10.17 15.66
C ASN A 80 3.81 -10.39 17.03
N GLU A 81 3.42 -11.40 17.81
CA GLU A 81 3.97 -11.72 19.13
C GLU A 81 5.50 -11.94 19.12
N LYS A 82 6.08 -12.12 17.94
CA LYS A 82 7.50 -12.44 17.72
C LYS A 82 8.32 -11.31 17.10
N LEU A 83 7.72 -10.16 16.83
CA LEU A 83 8.42 -9.01 16.27
C LEU A 83 8.69 -7.98 17.37
N ASP A 84 9.73 -8.24 18.17
CA ASP A 84 10.56 -7.11 18.62
C ASP A 84 10.94 -6.35 17.35
N GLY A 85 10.67 -5.05 17.29
CA GLY A 85 10.84 -4.25 16.08
C GLY A 85 12.22 -4.44 15.43
N LEU A 86 12.38 -4.07 14.16
CA LEU A 86 13.65 -4.24 13.43
C LEU A 86 14.80 -3.50 14.15
N VAL A 87 15.55 -4.21 14.98
CA VAL A 87 16.69 -3.67 15.76
C VAL A 87 17.98 -3.59 14.94
N GLY A 88 18.01 -4.19 13.75
CA GLY A 88 19.18 -4.25 12.86
C GLY A 88 19.99 -5.53 13.04
N SER A 89 20.70 -5.95 11.98
CA SER A 89 21.45 -7.22 11.95
C SER A 89 22.62 -7.28 12.94
N ALA A 90 23.13 -6.14 13.39
CA ALA A 90 24.28 -6.01 14.29
C ALA A 90 23.90 -5.73 15.76
N ALA A 91 22.61 -5.67 16.11
CA ALA A 91 22.13 -5.19 17.41
C ALA A 91 22.56 -6.04 18.62
N ARG A 92 23.03 -7.27 18.40
CA ARG A 92 23.45 -8.23 19.45
C ARG A 92 24.96 -8.49 19.49
N LEU A 93 25.79 -7.64 18.85
CA LEU A 93 27.24 -7.77 18.98
C LEU A 93 27.69 -7.30 20.37
N GLU A 94 27.83 -8.25 21.30
CA GLU A 94 28.53 -8.04 22.56
C GLU A 94 30.04 -7.91 22.28
N TYR A 95 30.61 -6.73 22.48
CA TYR A 95 32.05 -6.55 22.44
C TYR A 95 32.68 -7.28 23.62
N THR A 96 33.24 -8.47 23.39
CA THR A 96 34.14 -9.09 24.35
C THR A 96 35.44 -8.29 24.34
N VAL A 97 35.61 -7.40 25.34
CA VAL A 97 36.89 -6.74 25.59
C VAL A 97 37.85 -7.80 26.13
N ILE A 98 38.66 -8.37 25.25
CA ILE A 98 39.77 -9.24 25.67
C ILE A 98 40.81 -8.32 26.33
N SER A 99 40.90 -8.40 27.65
CA SER A 99 41.90 -7.71 28.46
C SER A 99 43.21 -8.50 28.40
N TYR A 100 44.33 -7.83 28.10
CA TYR A 100 45.69 -8.41 28.08
C TYR A 100 46.22 -8.74 29.48
#